data_AF-A0A0G3EEY2-F1
#
_entry.id   AF-A0A0G3EEY2-F1
#
_cell.length_a   1.000
_cell.length_b   1.000
_cell.length_c   1.000
_cell.angle_alpha   90.00
_cell.angle_beta   90.00
_cell.angle_gamma   90.00
#
_symmetry.space_group_name_H-M   'P 1'
#
loop_
_entity.id
_entity.type
_entity.pdbx_description
1 polymer ?
#
loop_
_entity_poly.entity_id
_entity_poly.type
_entity_poly.pdbx_seq_one_letter_code
_entity_poly.pdbx_strand_id
1 'polypeptide(L)' 'MSEINYSDPVGKTVGRRRMRAPLDYGMKLQSAAGRMMAGRRSRRIRKGVYRFTSFEEADRWTMENMADKPS' A
#
# COMPACT_ATOMS: atom_id res chain seq x y z
N MET A 1 5.85 -6.64 -17.45
CA MET A 1 7.28 -6.74 -17.07
C MET A 1 7.92 -5.38 -17.33
N SER A 2 8.31 -4.66 -16.29
CA SER A 2 9.03 -3.40 -16.46
C SER A 2 10.48 -3.70 -16.82
N GLU A 3 10.91 -3.19 -17.95
CA GLU A 3 12.25 -3.35 -18.54
C GLU A 3 13.32 -2.82 -17.56
N ILE A 4 14.16 -3.72 -17.06
CA ILE A 4 15.33 -3.33 -16.25
C ILE A 4 16.39 -2.87 -17.24
N ASN A 5 16.65 -1.56 -17.26
CA ASN A 5 17.61 -0.97 -18.20
C ASN A 5 19.05 -1.25 -17.75
N TYR A 6 19.69 -2.26 -18.32
CA TYR A 6 21.07 -2.67 -18.02
C TYR A 6 22.14 -1.71 -18.56
N SER A 7 21.75 -0.68 -19.32
CA SER A 7 22.67 0.32 -19.88
C SER A 7 22.97 1.49 -18.92
N ASP A 8 22.27 1.57 -17.78
CA ASP A 8 22.52 2.65 -16.81
C ASP A 8 23.79 2.30 -16.01
N PRO A 9 24.90 3.06 -16.14
CA PRO A 9 26.13 2.74 -15.45
C PRO A 9 25.91 2.72 -13.93
N VAL A 10 26.17 1.56 -13.33
CA VAL A 10 26.18 1.35 -11.88
C VAL A 10 27.16 2.34 -11.27
N GLY A 11 26.66 3.46 -10.76
CA GLY A 11 27.49 4.55 -10.21
C GLY A 11 27.12 5.97 -10.63
N LYS A 12 26.05 6.19 -11.41
CA LYS A 12 25.55 7.55 -11.62
C LYS A 12 25.24 8.20 -10.28
N THR A 13 26.05 9.18 -9.88
CA THR A 13 25.75 10.03 -8.72
C THR A 13 24.54 10.87 -9.10
N VAL A 14 23.35 10.39 -8.74
CA VAL A 14 22.13 11.20 -8.81
C VAL A 14 22.33 12.36 -7.85
N GLY A 15 22.57 13.57 -8.40
CA GLY A 15 22.74 14.77 -7.60
C GLY A 15 21.62 14.90 -6.56
N ARG A 16 21.93 15.51 -5.41
CA ARG A 16 20.98 15.62 -4.29
C ARG A 16 19.64 16.16 -4.81
N ARG A 17 18.57 15.36 -4.72
CA ARG A 17 17.22 15.80 -5.07
C ARG A 17 16.92 17.06 -4.23
N ARG A 18 16.78 18.21 -4.89
CA ARG A 18 16.28 19.41 -4.21
C ARG A 18 14.81 19.14 -3.86
N MET A 19 14.52 19.02 -2.57
CA MET A 19 13.15 19.03 -2.08
C MET A 19 12.53 20.37 -2.51
N ARG A 20 11.62 20.37 -3.49
CA ARG A 20 10.72 21.51 -3.68
C ARG A 20 9.83 21.58 -2.46
N ALA A 21 9.86 22.70 -1.75
CA ALA A 21 8.97 23.09 -0.65
C ALA A 21 8.45 21.89 0.17
N PRO A 22 9.19 21.44 1.20
CA PRO A 22 8.87 20.23 1.96
C PRO A 22 7.42 20.18 2.48
N LEU A 23 6.87 21.34 2.84
CA LEU A 23 5.48 21.48 3.28
C LEU A 23 4.48 21.14 2.17
N ASP A 24 4.63 21.73 0.98
CA ASP A 24 3.75 21.47 -0.16
C ASP A 24 3.80 20.00 -0.60
N TYR A 25 4.99 19.40 -0.56
CA TYR A 25 5.15 17.99 -0.85
C TYR A 25 4.44 17.11 0.18
N GLY A 26 4.58 17.42 1.47
CA GLY A 26 3.89 16.72 2.56
C GLY A 26 2.36 16.83 2.44
N MET A 27 1.83 18.02 2.15
CA MET A 27 0.40 18.23 1.95
C MET A 27 -0.14 17.46 0.74
N LYS A 28 0.62 17.41 -0.36
CA LYS A 28 0.27 16.58 -1.54
C LYS A 28 0.27 15.09 -1.22
N LEU A 29 1.23 14.61 -0.43
CA LEU A 29 1.24 13.21 0.02
C LEU A 29 0.03 12.89 0.90
N GLN A 30 -0.31 13.75 1.85
CA GLN A 30 -1.47 13.55 2.71
C GLN A 30 -2.79 13.54 1.92
N SER A 31 -2.96 14.47 0.98
CA SER A 31 -4.16 14.49 0.13
C SER A 31 -4.25 13.27 -0.80
N ALA A 32 -3.14 12.80 -1.34
CA ALA A 32 -3.09 11.57 -2.13
C ALA A 32 -3.45 10.33 -1.29
N ALA A 33 -2.89 10.22 -0.08
CA ALA A 33 -3.23 9.16 0.87
C ALA A 33 -4.72 9.20 1.26
N GLY A 34 -5.27 10.40 1.48
CA GLY A 34 -6.69 10.60 1.74
C GLY A 34 -7.58 10.11 0.61
N ARG A 35 -7.23 10.41 -0.66
CA ARG A 35 -7.97 9.90 -1.84
C ARG A 35 -7.87 8.38 -1.98
N MET A 36 -6.69 7.81 -1.75
CA MET A 36 -6.51 6.36 -1.77
C MET A 36 -7.32 5.66 -0.68
N MET A 37 -7.40 6.24 0.52
CA MET A 37 -8.20 5.70 1.61
C MET A 37 -9.71 5.91 1.41
N ALA A 38 -10.13 7.02 0.81
CA ALA A 38 -11.55 7.28 0.54
C ALA A 38 -12.19 6.23 -0.38
N GLY A 39 -11.43 5.68 -1.33
CA GLY A 39 -11.88 4.59 -2.21
C GLY A 39 -11.80 3.20 -1.56
N ARG A 40 -11.03 3.04 -0.48
CA ARG A 40 -10.88 1.74 0.21
C ARG A 40 -11.87 1.63 1.35
N ARG A 41 -12.95 0.90 1.12
CA ARG A 41 -13.89 0.49 2.17
C ARG A 41 -13.26 -0.63 3.00
N SER A 42 -12.18 -0.33 3.72
CA SER A 42 -11.54 -1.29 4.63
C SER A 42 -12.57 -1.71 5.68
N ARG A 43 -12.95 -2.99 5.68
CA ARG A 43 -13.76 -3.55 6.76
C ARG A 43 -12.92 -3.47 8.03
N ARG A 44 -13.40 -2.71 9.02
CA ARG A 44 -12.77 -2.68 10.35
C ARG A 44 -13.00 -4.03 11.03
N ILE A 45 -12.06 -4.96 10.83
CA ILE A 45 -12.01 -6.19 11.63
C ILE A 45 -11.68 -5.80 13.06
N ARG A 46 -12.45 -6.33 14.03
CA ARG A 46 -12.18 -6.08 15.44
C ARG A 46 -10.84 -6.73 15.81
N LYS A 47 -10.02 -6.04 16.62
CA LYS A 47 -8.80 -6.64 17.14
C LYS A 47 -9.18 -7.77 18.11
N GLY A 48 -8.59 -8.95 17.94
CA GLY A 48 -8.87 -10.10 18.78
C GLY A 48 -8.18 -11.37 18.29
N VAL A 49 -8.26 -12.43 19.11
CA VAL A 49 -7.80 -13.78 18.74
C VAL A 49 -8.98 -14.53 18.15
N TYR A 50 -8.83 -14.96 16.91
CA TYR A 50 -9.80 -15.81 16.21
C TYR A 50 -9.28 -17.24 16.22
N ARG A 51 -10.13 -18.18 16.64
CA ARG A 51 -9.82 -19.60 16.66
C ARG A 51 -10.62 -20.28 15.54
N PHE A 52 -9.92 -21.07 14.74
CA PHE A 52 -10.50 -21.84 13.64
C PHE A 52 -10.22 -23.32 13.89
N THR A 53 -11.14 -24.17 13.47
CA THR A 53 -11.05 -25.63 13.65
C THR A 53 -10.24 -26.27 12.51
N SER A 54 -10.21 -25.62 11.34
CA SER A 54 -9.44 -26.05 10.18
C SER A 54 -8.79 -24.88 9.44
N PHE A 55 -7.80 -25.20 8.60
CA PHE A 55 -7.14 -24.22 7.74
C PHE A 55 -8.11 -23.61 6.71
N GLU A 56 -9.00 -24.43 6.14
CA GLU A 56 -10.00 -23.98 5.16
C GLU A 56 -11.00 -22.98 5.77
N GLU A 57 -11.31 -23.12 7.05
CA GLU A 57 -12.16 -22.18 7.79
C GLU A 57 -11.48 -20.82 7.94
N ALA A 58 -10.18 -20.82 8.28
CA ALA A 58 -9.39 -19.60 8.39
C ALA A 58 -9.24 -18.89 7.04
N ASP A 59 -9.06 -19.63 5.95
CA ASP A 59 -8.87 -19.06 4.61
C ASP A 59 -10.16 -18.39 4.12
N ARG A 60 -11.32 -19.06 4.28
CA ARG A 60 -12.64 -18.49 3.98
C ARG A 60 -12.91 -17.22 4.78
N TRP A 61 -12.64 -17.25 6.08
CA TRP A 61 -12.79 -16.08 6.95
C TRP A 61 -11.91 -14.92 6.48
N THR A 62 -10.68 -15.21 6.05
CA THR A 62 -9.72 -14.22 5.54
C THR A 62 -10.20 -13.62 4.22
N MET A 63 -10.68 -14.42 3.28
CA MET A 63 -11.24 -13.93 2.02
C MET A 63 -12.48 -13.04 2.23
N GLU A 64 -13.33 -13.36 3.21
CA GLU A 64 -14.54 -12.58 3.49
C GLU A 64 -14.24 -11.25 4.20
N ASN A 65 -13.23 -11.23 5.07
CA ASN A 65 -12.98 -10.11 5.99
C ASN A 65 -11.77 -9.25 5.61
N MET A 66 -10.74 -9.82 4.99
CA MET A 66 -9.47 -9.15 4.69
C MET A 66 -9.24 -8.88 3.20
N ALA A 67 -9.95 -9.54 2.28
CA ALA A 67 -9.85 -9.17 0.88
C ALA A 67 -10.52 -7.81 0.67
N ASP A 68 -9.73 -6.79 0.33
CA ASP A 68 -10.24 -5.57 -0.29
C ASP A 68 -11.00 -6.01 -1.55
N LYS A 69 -12.32 -6.20 -1.47
CA LYS A 69 -13.14 -6.45 -2.66
C LYS A 69 -12.95 -5.25 -3.57
N PRO A 70 -12.43 -5.41 -4.80
CA PRO A 70 -12.47 -4.33 -5.76
C PRO A 70 -13.95 -4.00 -5.99
N SER A 71 -14.30 -2.73 -5.76
CA SER A 71 -15.60 -2.14 -6.09
C SER A 71 -15.84 -2.15 -7.58
#